data_AF-A0A7S3DWZ4-F1
#
_entry.id   AF-A0A7S3DWZ4-F1
#
_cell.length_a   1.000
_cell.length_b   1.000
_cell.length_c   1.000
_cell.angle_alpha   90.00
_cell.angle_beta   90.00
_cell.angle_gamma   90.00
#
_symmetry.space_group_name_H-M   'P 1'
#
loop_
_entity.id
_entity.type
_entity.pdbx_description
1 polymer ?
#
loop_
_entity_poly.entity_id
_entity_poly.type
_entity_poly.pdbx_seq_one_letter_code
_entity_poly.pdbx_strand_id
1 'polypeptide(L)'
;LSTANKKLNDQTKSVQIQNSELTNQNQALTDQAKQKPLQQETGSLYRRSTTITKSHPTASRLRHFQRKYEAYVKQIPAEFREFYHVETIENFPQSVESYTSQGCNIAESEEETISVLEQKVLCEWKFFSLSSDVRRQIPYVVPGAQHDDQDDISLVTQGSIDRLDRLLIHVRLWKGPISVALYTKSFSEIRKSFRFFAEHEKVLRRTTFHFFFEKVLVPHKDEFYPHNYLRNCALNYTNTEYIVNIDMDFMLTRGSYQGLRKLILNPTPSSDNHHNGTSQSLVRNALQNKTLLVLPAFEFSPEGDEREDIPQDWVPRNKTVMVKHVKELKTIEPFHIRRFADGHFPTNFQKWYANKTKVIYDIEYDEGFEPYVLAKREGLPWFYSGFRGYGFNKMTWFREVDEMYFQFAVLRDFFVFHIGEKSDDHKFSRPFLKSQRNAFDTYLESKVSLLVKEGRIPQAKVHVYEESEEEDHGEESEEAGDESEEAGDESEEVENESEEAGDDGKQDSEGAGSEKIQK
;
A
#
# COMPACT_ATOMS: atom_id res chain seq x y z
N LEU A 1 28.38 -9.61 -41.59
CA LEU A 1 29.24 -9.08 -40.50
C LEU A 1 29.87 -7.74 -40.87
N SER A 2 30.70 -7.62 -41.91
CA SER A 2 31.28 -6.34 -42.37
C SER A 2 30.22 -5.23 -42.63
N THR A 3 29.13 -5.58 -43.33
CA THR A 3 28.03 -4.65 -43.61
C THR A 3 27.25 -4.23 -42.36
N ALA A 4 27.16 -5.09 -41.34
CA ALA A 4 26.47 -4.80 -40.09
C ALA A 4 27.31 -3.86 -39.21
N ASN A 5 28.63 -4.05 -39.18
CA ASN A 5 29.56 -3.15 -38.48
C ASN A 5 29.62 -1.75 -39.11
N LYS A 6 29.50 -1.65 -40.44
CA LYS A 6 29.41 -0.35 -41.11
C LYS A 6 28.13 0.38 -40.72
N LYS A 7 27.00 -0.32 -40.71
CA LYS A 7 25.69 0.24 -40.31
C LYS A 7 25.67 0.71 -38.85
N LEU A 8 26.32 -0.04 -37.96
CA LEU A 8 26.48 0.32 -36.55
C LEU A 8 27.36 1.57 -36.38
N ASN A 9 28.49 1.66 -37.09
CA ASN A 9 29.38 2.83 -37.04
C ASN A 9 28.72 4.10 -37.58
N ASP A 10 27.90 3.98 -38.64
CA ASP A 10 27.17 5.11 -39.21
C ASP A 10 26.06 5.59 -38.25
N GLN A 11 25.40 4.67 -37.54
CA GLN A 11 24.44 5.01 -36.47
C GLN A 11 25.12 5.69 -35.28
N THR A 12 26.29 5.22 -34.85
CA THR A 12 27.05 5.84 -33.75
C THR A 12 27.48 7.28 -34.10
N LYS A 13 27.90 7.53 -35.34
CA LYS A 13 28.24 8.89 -35.80
C LYS A 13 27.03 9.81 -35.85
N SER A 14 25.86 9.30 -36.27
CA SER A 14 24.61 10.07 -36.29
C SER A 14 24.19 10.48 -34.88
N VAL A 15 24.33 9.58 -33.89
CA VAL A 15 24.00 9.86 -32.48
C VAL A 15 24.97 10.89 -31.87
N GLN A 16 26.26 10.82 -32.21
CA GLN A 16 27.25 11.81 -31.75
C GLN A 16 26.96 13.22 -32.28
N ILE A 17 26.51 13.35 -33.53
CA ILE A 17 26.15 14.65 -34.11
C ILE A 17 24.91 15.23 -33.40
N GLN A 18 23.87 14.41 -33.21
CA GLN A 18 22.65 14.83 -32.52
C GLN A 18 22.91 15.27 -31.06
N ASN A 19 23.78 14.56 -30.34
CA ASN A 19 24.17 14.95 -28.99
C ASN A 19 24.93 16.29 -28.94
N SER A 20 25.75 16.58 -29.96
CA SER A 20 26.45 17.87 -30.04
C SER A 20 25.48 19.04 -30.32
N GLU A 21 24.44 18.82 -31.13
CA GLU A 21 23.42 19.82 -31.42
C GLU A 21 22.52 20.10 -30.20
N LEU A 22 22.12 19.06 -29.47
CA LEU A 22 21.37 19.17 -28.21
C LEU A 22 22.17 19.92 -27.12
N THR A 23 23.48 19.68 -27.04
CA THR A 23 24.36 20.38 -26.09
C THR A 23 24.41 21.88 -26.40
N ASN A 24 24.48 22.25 -27.68
CA ASN A 24 24.49 23.65 -28.11
C ASN A 24 23.15 24.35 -27.86
N GLN A 25 22.02 23.64 -28.03
CA GLN A 25 20.68 24.18 -27.75
C GLN A 25 20.46 24.41 -26.24
N ASN A 26 20.90 23.48 -25.38
CA ASN A 26 20.79 23.64 -23.94
C ASN A 26 21.65 24.80 -23.41
N GLN A 27 22.82 25.02 -24.01
CA GLN A 27 23.67 26.17 -23.67
C GLN A 27 22.96 27.50 -24.02
N ALA A 28 22.31 27.58 -25.19
CA ALA A 28 21.57 28.77 -25.61
C ALA A 28 20.35 29.07 -24.71
N LEU A 29 19.64 28.04 -24.24
CA LEU A 29 18.51 28.19 -23.31
C LEU A 29 18.97 28.64 -21.92
N THR A 30 20.11 28.13 -21.46
CA THR A 30 20.72 28.53 -20.18
C THR A 30 21.15 30.00 -20.20
N ASP A 31 21.64 30.49 -21.33
CA ASP A 31 22.04 31.89 -21.49
C ASP A 31 20.83 32.83 -21.63
N GLN A 32 19.68 32.35 -22.12
CA GLN A 32 18.41 33.07 -22.09
C GLN A 32 17.79 33.18 -20.69
N ALA A 33 17.91 32.13 -19.86
CA ALA A 33 17.37 32.13 -18.49
C ALA A 33 18.08 33.14 -17.56
N LYS A 34 19.35 33.46 -17.83
CA LYS A 34 20.15 34.43 -17.06
C LYS A 34 19.77 35.91 -17.31
N GLN A 35 18.88 36.20 -18.26
CA GLN A 35 18.56 37.58 -18.68
C GLN A 35 17.18 38.11 -18.22
N LYS A 36 16.39 37.39 -17.40
CA LYS A 36 15.10 37.88 -16.89
C LYS A 36 15.16 38.32 -15.41
N PRO A 37 14.84 39.59 -15.07
CA PRO A 37 14.71 40.02 -13.68
C PRO A 37 13.35 39.65 -13.07
N LEU A 38 13.35 39.12 -11.84
CA LEU A 38 12.15 38.87 -11.03
C LEU A 38 11.52 40.20 -10.59
N GLN A 39 10.24 40.41 -10.93
CA GLN A 39 9.40 41.43 -10.30
C GLN A 39 8.77 40.85 -9.03
N GLN A 40 9.03 41.50 -7.89
CA GLN A 40 8.38 41.27 -6.61
C GLN A 40 7.08 42.08 -6.54
N GLU A 41 5.93 41.42 -6.43
CA GLU A 41 4.73 42.03 -5.88
C GLU A 41 4.59 41.67 -4.40
N THR A 42 4.50 42.72 -3.59
CA THR A 42 4.35 42.65 -2.13
C THR A 42 2.88 42.84 -1.78
N GLY A 43 2.33 41.94 -0.96
CA GLY A 43 0.94 41.97 -0.52
C GLY A 43 0.82 41.50 0.93
N SER A 44 1.05 42.44 1.85
CA SER A 44 0.92 42.36 3.30
C SER A 44 -0.40 41.73 3.78
N LEU A 45 -0.35 40.83 4.77
CA LEU A 45 -1.20 40.84 5.98
C LEU A 45 -0.89 39.64 6.89
N TYR A 46 0.01 39.80 7.87
CA TYR A 46 -0.09 39.11 9.17
C TYR A 46 0.78 39.87 10.18
N ARG A 47 0.13 40.60 11.08
CA ARG A 47 0.76 41.26 12.22
C ARG A 47 0.00 40.89 13.48
N ARG A 48 0.54 39.96 14.25
CA ARG A 48 0.61 40.10 15.72
C ARG A 48 1.71 39.21 16.28
N SER A 49 2.63 39.90 16.94
CA SER A 49 3.83 39.42 17.58
C SER A 49 3.52 39.01 19.02
N THR A 50 4.07 37.88 19.45
CA THR A 50 4.51 37.70 20.84
C THR A 50 5.90 37.07 20.82
N THR A 51 6.82 37.81 21.40
CA THR A 51 8.26 37.61 21.50
C THR A 51 8.59 36.35 22.31
N ILE A 52 9.33 35.40 21.73
CA ILE A 52 10.04 34.36 22.50
C ILE A 52 11.51 34.38 22.07
N THR A 53 12.36 34.50 23.07
CA THR A 53 13.80 34.71 23.02
C THR A 53 14.55 33.56 22.35
N LYS A 54 15.49 33.92 21.48
CA LYS A 54 16.43 33.02 20.79
C LYS A 54 17.34 32.31 21.79
N SER A 55 17.40 30.98 21.73
CA SER A 55 18.59 30.22 22.13
C SER A 55 18.95 29.23 21.03
N HIS A 56 20.10 29.45 20.38
CA HIS A 56 20.65 28.55 19.38
C HIS A 56 21.14 27.23 20.01
N PRO A 57 20.96 26.06 19.38
CA PRO A 57 21.68 24.85 19.76
C PRO A 57 23.14 24.96 19.29
N THR A 58 24.06 24.94 20.25
CA THR A 58 25.53 25.00 20.06
C THR A 58 26.10 23.80 19.28
N ALA A 59 27.19 24.06 18.56
CA ALA A 59 28.08 23.13 17.82
C ALA A 59 28.64 21.92 18.60
N SER A 60 28.17 21.68 19.83
CA SER A 60 28.47 20.49 20.65
C SER A 60 27.66 19.27 20.18
N ARG A 61 26.38 19.45 19.77
CA ARG A 61 25.50 18.33 19.33
C ARG A 61 25.94 17.71 18.01
N LEU A 62 26.36 18.51 17.02
CA LEU A 62 26.89 18.00 15.75
C LEU A 62 28.17 17.18 15.94
N ARG A 63 29.05 17.56 16.88
CA ARG A 63 30.32 16.86 17.12
C ARG A 63 30.14 15.52 17.87
N HIS A 64 29.06 15.36 18.62
CA HIS A 64 28.72 14.08 19.24
C HIS A 64 28.15 13.09 18.22
N PHE A 65 27.25 13.54 17.35
CA PHE A 65 26.67 12.73 16.27
C PHE A 65 27.72 12.28 15.25
N GLN A 66 28.64 13.18 14.86
CA GLN A 66 29.68 12.86 13.88
C GLN A 66 30.67 11.81 14.39
N ARG A 67 31.02 11.84 15.69
CA ARG A 67 31.88 10.81 16.31
C ARG A 67 31.20 9.44 16.42
N LYS A 68 29.88 9.40 16.64
CA LYS A 68 29.09 8.16 16.71
C LYS A 68 28.89 7.55 15.31
N TYR A 69 28.67 8.40 14.30
CA TYR A 69 28.60 8.03 12.89
C TYR A 69 29.94 7.50 12.35
N GLU A 70 31.06 8.17 12.63
CA GLU A 70 32.40 7.74 12.21
C GLU A 70 32.87 6.46 12.91
N ALA A 71 32.42 6.19 14.15
CA ALA A 71 32.71 4.95 14.86
C ALA A 71 31.89 3.76 14.33
N TYR A 72 30.68 4.01 13.83
CA TYR A 72 29.79 3.01 13.23
C TYR A 72 30.25 2.61 11.83
N VAL A 73 30.67 3.57 10.99
CA VAL A 73 31.19 3.33 9.63
C VAL A 73 32.49 2.50 9.63
N LYS A 74 33.28 2.57 10.71
CA LYS A 74 34.51 1.77 10.89
C LYS A 74 34.25 0.30 11.25
N GLN A 75 33.02 -0.07 11.62
CA GLN A 75 32.64 -1.45 11.97
C GLN A 75 32.04 -2.22 10.79
N ILE A 76 31.84 -1.58 9.64
CA ILE A 76 31.31 -2.19 8.42
C ILE A 76 32.48 -2.80 7.62
N PRO A 77 32.47 -4.12 7.33
CA PRO A 77 33.49 -4.78 6.50
C PRO A 77 33.55 -4.15 5.11
N ALA A 78 34.75 -4.06 4.53
CA ALA A 78 35.01 -3.26 3.32
C ALA A 78 34.18 -3.75 2.11
N GLU A 79 33.87 -5.05 2.04
CA GLU A 79 33.04 -5.65 0.99
C GLU A 79 31.55 -5.24 1.02
N PHE A 80 31.07 -4.62 2.10
CA PHE A 80 29.66 -4.19 2.23
C PHE A 80 29.45 -2.68 2.05
N ARG A 81 30.52 -1.91 1.82
CA ARG A 81 30.43 -0.45 1.67
C ARG A 81 29.83 0.01 0.34
N GLU A 82 29.83 -0.83 -0.69
CA GLU A 82 29.21 -0.52 -2.00
C GLU A 82 27.67 -0.71 -2.02
N PHE A 83 27.08 -1.31 -0.98
CA PHE A 83 25.64 -1.60 -0.94
C PHE A 83 24.80 -0.60 -0.15
N TYR A 84 25.46 0.37 0.50
CA TYR A 84 24.80 1.47 1.22
C TYR A 84 25.07 2.78 0.50
N HIS A 85 24.47 2.94 -0.68
CA HIS A 85 24.18 4.27 -1.20
C HIS A 85 22.89 4.76 -0.53
N VAL A 86 23.05 5.52 0.56
CA VAL A 86 22.04 6.51 0.93
C VAL A 86 21.98 7.46 -0.27
N GLU A 87 20.86 7.46 -1.00
CA GLU A 87 20.58 8.53 -1.95
C GLU A 87 20.64 9.84 -1.16
N THR A 88 21.74 10.58 -1.33
CA THR A 88 21.81 11.95 -0.90
C THR A 88 20.68 12.68 -1.59
N ILE A 89 19.89 13.41 -0.80
CA ILE A 89 18.86 14.34 -1.25
C ILE A 89 19.54 15.47 -2.02
N GLU A 90 19.96 15.16 -3.25
CA GLU A 90 20.45 16.09 -4.26
C GLU A 90 20.25 15.53 -5.70
N ASN A 91 19.64 14.35 -5.85
CA ASN A 91 19.22 13.81 -7.16
C ASN A 91 17.78 13.26 -7.16
N PHE A 92 16.86 13.90 -6.43
CA PHE A 92 15.45 13.83 -6.84
C PHE A 92 15.31 14.74 -8.06
N PRO A 93 14.69 14.29 -9.18
CA PRO A 93 14.42 15.18 -10.29
C PRO A 93 13.48 16.29 -9.82
N GLN A 94 14.06 17.47 -9.56
CA GLN A 94 13.32 18.72 -9.59
C GLN A 94 13.02 18.97 -11.06
N SER A 95 11.74 19.01 -11.40
CA SER A 95 11.14 18.92 -12.75
C SER A 95 10.99 17.48 -13.27
N VAL A 96 9.74 17.03 -13.32
CA VAL A 96 9.30 16.11 -14.38
C VAL A 96 8.96 17.00 -15.57
N GLU A 97 9.98 17.55 -16.23
CA GLU A 97 9.80 18.11 -17.56
C GLU A 97 10.13 17.02 -18.60
N SER A 98 9.07 16.58 -19.26
CA SER A 98 9.04 15.91 -20.56
C SER A 98 10.20 14.95 -20.87
N TYR A 99 10.08 13.70 -20.42
CA TYR A 99 10.25 12.61 -21.37
C TYR A 99 8.95 12.49 -22.15
N THR A 100 8.76 13.40 -23.11
CA THR A 100 8.11 12.99 -24.35
C THR A 100 8.99 11.88 -24.90
N SER A 101 8.52 10.64 -24.79
CA SER A 101 8.88 9.64 -25.79
C SER A 101 8.74 10.35 -27.14
N GLN A 102 9.80 10.35 -27.94
CA GLN A 102 9.64 10.68 -29.35
C GLN A 102 8.48 9.84 -29.84
N GLY A 103 7.41 10.54 -30.21
CA GLY A 103 6.16 9.94 -30.60
C GLY A 103 6.46 8.91 -31.69
N CYS A 104 6.16 7.65 -31.39
CA CYS A 104 5.36 6.96 -32.36
C CYS A 104 4.05 7.76 -32.38
N ASN A 105 3.87 8.58 -33.41
CA ASN A 105 2.55 9.05 -33.80
C ASN A 105 1.75 7.79 -34.12
N ILE A 106 1.21 7.15 -33.10
CA ILE A 106 0.15 6.18 -33.27
C ILE A 106 -1.05 7.06 -33.53
N ALA A 107 -1.30 7.25 -34.82
CA ALA A 107 -2.60 7.61 -35.31
C ALA A 107 -3.66 6.81 -34.53
N GLU A 108 -4.76 7.45 -34.17
CA GLU A 108 -5.98 6.76 -33.77
C GLU A 108 -6.30 5.66 -34.78
N SER A 109 -5.93 4.40 -34.50
CA SER A 109 -6.45 3.22 -35.20
C SER A 109 -5.86 1.94 -34.62
N GLU A 110 -6.76 1.07 -34.14
CA GLU A 110 -6.60 -0.33 -33.71
C GLU A 110 -6.24 -0.55 -32.23
N GLU A 111 -7.25 -0.98 -31.47
CA GLU A 111 -7.15 -1.53 -30.12
C GLU A 111 -6.17 -2.71 -30.15
N GLU A 112 -4.99 -2.57 -29.53
CA GLU A 112 -4.00 -3.64 -29.50
C GLU A 112 -4.57 -4.87 -28.78
N THR A 113 -4.64 -6.01 -29.49
CA THR A 113 -5.13 -7.24 -28.88
C THR A 113 -4.29 -7.64 -27.67
N ILE A 114 -4.90 -8.30 -26.68
CA ILE A 114 -4.22 -8.82 -25.49
C ILE A 114 -2.99 -9.67 -25.85
N SER A 115 -3.02 -10.39 -26.98
CA SER A 115 -1.87 -11.17 -27.48
C SER A 115 -0.67 -10.30 -27.89
N VAL A 116 -0.92 -9.14 -28.52
CA VAL A 116 0.16 -8.21 -28.89
C VAL A 116 0.80 -7.60 -27.64
N LEU A 117 -0.03 -7.19 -26.68
CA LEU A 117 0.43 -6.69 -25.38
C LEU A 117 1.26 -7.75 -24.63
N GLU A 118 0.83 -9.01 -24.66
CA GLU A 118 1.58 -10.12 -24.08
C GLU A 118 2.99 -10.23 -24.68
N GLN A 119 3.12 -10.23 -26.01
CA GLN A 119 4.42 -10.34 -26.67
C GLN A 119 5.35 -9.18 -26.32
N LYS A 120 4.82 -7.94 -26.21
CA LYS A 120 5.62 -6.78 -25.78
C LYS A 120 6.17 -6.98 -24.38
N VAL A 121 5.34 -7.40 -23.43
CA VAL A 121 5.78 -7.62 -22.03
C VAL A 121 6.74 -8.79 -21.92
N LEU A 122 6.55 -9.87 -22.67
CA LEU A 122 7.49 -11.00 -22.72
C LEU A 122 8.86 -10.58 -23.29
N CYS A 123 8.89 -9.69 -24.28
CA CYS A 123 10.12 -9.10 -24.80
C CYS A 123 10.82 -8.22 -23.76
N GLU A 124 10.07 -7.36 -23.05
CA GLU A 124 10.59 -6.54 -21.95
C GLU A 124 11.18 -7.39 -20.83
N TRP A 125 10.50 -8.49 -20.46
CA TRP A 125 11.01 -9.45 -19.50
C TRP A 125 12.34 -10.06 -19.96
N LYS A 126 12.44 -10.46 -21.23
CA LYS A 126 13.67 -11.03 -21.78
C LYS A 126 14.81 -10.01 -21.73
N PHE A 127 14.55 -8.77 -22.13
CA PHE A 127 15.55 -7.69 -22.05
C PHE A 127 15.99 -7.44 -20.60
N PHE A 128 15.03 -7.35 -19.67
CA PHE A 128 15.30 -7.23 -18.23
C PHE A 128 16.13 -8.39 -17.67
N SER A 129 15.81 -9.63 -18.04
CA SER A 129 16.53 -10.80 -17.56
C SER A 129 18.01 -10.78 -17.95
N LEU A 130 18.35 -10.19 -19.09
CA LEU A 130 19.71 -10.09 -19.63
C LEU A 130 20.43 -8.79 -19.21
N SER A 131 19.72 -7.77 -18.74
CA SER A 131 20.33 -6.49 -18.32
C SER A 131 20.99 -6.57 -16.95
N SER A 132 21.82 -5.57 -16.59
CA SER A 132 22.30 -5.38 -15.21
C SER A 132 21.22 -4.87 -14.26
N ASP A 133 20.10 -4.37 -14.79
CA ASP A 133 19.00 -3.82 -14.00
C ASP A 133 18.46 -4.87 -13.03
N VAL A 134 18.29 -4.46 -11.77
CA VAL A 134 17.75 -5.30 -10.70
C VAL A 134 16.24 -5.20 -10.58
N ARG A 135 15.64 -4.10 -11.08
CA ARG A 135 14.20 -3.81 -11.05
C ARG A 135 13.76 -3.14 -12.34
N ARG A 136 12.52 -3.39 -12.77
CA ARG A 136 11.91 -2.68 -13.90
C ARG A 136 10.40 -2.56 -13.70
N GLN A 137 9.86 -1.36 -13.91
CA GLN A 137 8.42 -1.11 -13.99
C GLN A 137 8.00 -1.08 -15.46
N ILE A 138 6.91 -1.78 -15.78
CA ILE A 138 6.25 -1.71 -17.08
C ILE A 138 4.86 -1.11 -16.85
N PRO A 139 4.66 0.19 -17.12
CA PRO A 139 3.36 0.80 -16.92
C PRO A 139 2.39 0.49 -18.06
N TYR A 140 1.09 0.60 -17.79
CA TYR A 140 0.03 0.50 -18.80
C TYR A 140 0.12 -0.79 -19.63
N VAL A 141 0.48 -1.91 -18.99
CA VAL A 141 0.55 -3.24 -19.62
C VAL A 141 -0.78 -3.61 -20.25
N VAL A 142 -1.87 -3.33 -19.54
CA VAL A 142 -3.22 -3.31 -20.08
C VAL A 142 -3.84 -1.99 -19.61
N PRO A 143 -4.14 -1.05 -20.50
CA PRO A 143 -4.76 0.21 -20.12
C PRO A 143 -6.24 -0.02 -19.78
N GLY A 144 -6.70 0.56 -18.67
CA GLY A 144 -8.13 0.71 -18.41
C GLY A 144 -8.73 1.79 -19.31
N ALA A 145 -10.05 1.78 -19.44
CA ALA A 145 -10.79 2.86 -20.10
C ALA A 145 -10.35 4.22 -19.56
N GLN A 146 -10.12 5.18 -20.45
CA GLN A 146 -9.74 6.53 -20.04
C GLN A 146 -10.88 7.19 -19.26
N HIS A 147 -10.49 7.91 -18.21
CA HIS A 147 -11.39 8.67 -17.33
C HIS A 147 -10.96 10.13 -17.38
N ASP A 148 -11.70 10.96 -18.13
CA ASP A 148 -11.44 12.41 -18.29
C ASP A 148 -12.05 13.27 -17.18
N ASP A 149 -12.70 12.65 -16.19
CA ASP A 149 -13.26 13.38 -15.08
C ASP A 149 -12.18 13.69 -14.04
N GLN A 150 -11.76 14.95 -14.01
CA GLN A 150 -10.77 15.42 -13.05
C GLN A 150 -11.24 15.17 -11.61
N ASP A 151 -12.54 15.16 -11.31
CA ASP A 151 -13.07 14.99 -9.95
C ASP A 151 -13.30 13.51 -9.56
N ASP A 152 -12.75 12.57 -10.31
CA ASP A 152 -12.98 11.13 -10.11
C ASP A 152 -12.07 10.50 -9.05
N ILE A 153 -12.34 9.25 -8.70
CA ILE A 153 -11.62 8.49 -7.67
C ILE A 153 -11.13 7.17 -8.26
N SER A 154 -9.83 6.90 -8.16
CA SER A 154 -9.28 5.57 -8.48
C SER A 154 -9.07 4.73 -7.23
N LEU A 155 -9.37 3.45 -7.35
CA LEU A 155 -8.88 2.44 -6.42
C LEU A 155 -7.42 2.12 -6.79
N VAL A 156 -6.51 2.32 -5.85
CA VAL A 156 -5.10 1.98 -6.00
C VAL A 156 -4.84 0.74 -5.17
N THR A 157 -4.31 -0.31 -5.81
CA THR A 157 -4.02 -1.55 -5.13
C THR A 157 -2.85 -2.27 -5.78
N GLN A 158 -2.36 -3.33 -5.14
CA GLN A 158 -1.18 -4.05 -5.56
C GLN A 158 -1.20 -5.48 -5.05
N GLY A 159 -0.60 -6.41 -5.80
CA GLY A 159 -0.68 -7.84 -5.49
C GLY A 159 0.30 -8.68 -6.30
N SER A 160 0.55 -9.90 -5.85
CA SER A 160 1.17 -10.94 -6.67
C SER A 160 0.13 -11.61 -7.58
N ILE A 161 0.60 -12.36 -8.58
CA ILE A 161 -0.26 -12.97 -9.60
C ILE A 161 -1.21 -14.04 -9.02
N ASP A 162 -0.89 -14.64 -7.89
CA ASP A 162 -1.78 -15.56 -7.17
C ASP A 162 -2.99 -14.87 -6.51
N ARG A 163 -2.97 -13.54 -6.35
CA ARG A 163 -4.09 -12.77 -5.78
C ARG A 163 -5.07 -12.22 -6.82
N LEU A 164 -4.89 -12.53 -8.11
CA LEU A 164 -5.74 -11.99 -9.19
C LEU A 164 -7.24 -12.26 -9.01
N ASP A 165 -7.64 -13.38 -8.40
CA ASP A 165 -9.06 -13.65 -8.15
C ASP A 165 -9.69 -12.66 -7.16
N ARG A 166 -8.90 -12.17 -6.18
CA ARG A 166 -9.34 -11.11 -5.26
C ARG A 166 -9.65 -9.81 -6.00
N LEU A 167 -8.90 -9.50 -7.07
CA LEU A 167 -9.15 -8.33 -7.91
C LEU A 167 -10.54 -8.37 -8.57
N LEU A 168 -11.08 -9.55 -8.91
CA LEU A 168 -12.43 -9.64 -9.47
C LEU A 168 -13.49 -9.18 -8.45
N ILE A 169 -13.26 -9.38 -7.15
CA ILE A 169 -14.13 -8.89 -6.08
C ILE A 169 -14.06 -7.35 -6.03
N HIS A 170 -12.85 -6.78 -6.05
CA HIS A 170 -12.63 -5.32 -6.10
C HIS A 170 -13.38 -4.68 -7.27
N VAL A 171 -13.25 -5.26 -8.47
CA VAL A 171 -13.91 -4.73 -9.67
C VAL A 171 -15.44 -4.72 -9.53
N ARG A 172 -16.01 -5.77 -8.93
CA ARG A 172 -17.46 -5.88 -8.69
C ARG A 172 -17.97 -4.87 -7.66
N LEU A 173 -17.22 -4.66 -6.57
CA LEU A 173 -17.60 -3.78 -5.47
C LEU A 173 -17.35 -2.30 -5.78
N TRP A 174 -16.19 -1.98 -6.36
CA TRP A 174 -15.76 -0.63 -6.67
C TRP A 174 -16.54 -0.04 -7.84
N LYS A 175 -16.58 -0.72 -9.00
CA LYS A 175 -17.23 -0.24 -10.23
C LYS A 175 -16.71 1.11 -10.78
N GLY A 176 -15.60 1.63 -10.25
CA GLY A 176 -14.87 2.80 -10.76
C GLY A 176 -13.53 2.44 -11.41
N PRO A 177 -12.69 3.44 -11.72
CA PRO A 177 -11.31 3.25 -12.17
C PRO A 177 -10.46 2.51 -11.14
N ILE A 178 -9.60 1.60 -11.58
CA ILE A 178 -8.65 0.86 -10.73
C ILE A 178 -7.25 0.95 -11.34
N SER A 179 -6.23 1.25 -10.53
CA SER A 179 -4.83 1.10 -10.88
C SER A 179 -4.21 -0.02 -10.05
N VAL A 180 -3.63 -1.03 -10.72
CA VAL A 180 -3.08 -2.23 -10.08
C VAL A 180 -1.63 -2.42 -10.47
N ALA A 181 -0.74 -2.48 -9.47
CA ALA A 181 0.62 -2.96 -9.66
C ALA A 181 0.72 -4.46 -9.36
N LEU A 182 1.20 -5.23 -10.33
CA LEU A 182 1.38 -6.67 -10.22
C LEU A 182 2.86 -7.01 -10.09
N TYR A 183 3.20 -7.71 -9.00
CA TYR A 183 4.53 -8.23 -8.79
C TYR A 183 4.71 -9.53 -9.56
N THR A 184 5.63 -9.51 -10.53
CA THR A 184 5.83 -10.60 -11.47
C THR A 184 7.28 -11.05 -11.46
N LYS A 185 7.49 -12.33 -11.16
CA LYS A 185 8.80 -12.97 -10.94
C LYS A 185 9.20 -13.92 -12.06
N SER A 186 8.29 -14.27 -12.96
CA SER A 186 8.60 -15.24 -14.02
C SER A 186 7.82 -15.05 -15.32
N PHE A 187 8.35 -15.65 -16.37
CA PHE A 187 7.68 -15.75 -17.67
C PHE A 187 6.33 -16.49 -17.58
N SER A 188 6.22 -17.49 -16.69
CA SER A 188 4.98 -18.23 -16.46
C SER A 188 3.90 -17.34 -15.84
N GLU A 189 4.28 -16.50 -14.89
CA GLU A 189 3.40 -15.54 -14.23
C GLU A 189 2.90 -14.45 -15.18
N ILE A 190 3.75 -13.96 -16.09
CA ILE A 190 3.33 -13.06 -17.18
C ILE A 190 2.21 -13.73 -17.98
N ARG A 191 2.45 -14.95 -18.47
CA ARG A 191 1.44 -15.67 -19.26
C ARG A 191 0.16 -15.95 -18.49
N LYS A 192 0.26 -16.29 -17.19
CA LYS A 192 -0.90 -16.49 -16.32
C LYS A 192 -1.72 -15.20 -16.23
N SER A 193 -1.06 -14.05 -16.10
CA SER A 193 -1.71 -12.74 -16.04
C SER A 193 -2.43 -12.43 -17.36
N PHE A 194 -1.81 -12.65 -18.51
CA PHE A 194 -2.43 -12.39 -19.81
C PHE A 194 -3.61 -13.33 -20.14
N ARG A 195 -3.55 -14.60 -19.72
CA ARG A 195 -4.73 -15.49 -19.77
C ARG A 195 -5.88 -14.93 -18.93
N PHE A 196 -5.60 -14.53 -17.70
CA PHE A 196 -6.59 -13.92 -16.81
C PHE A 196 -7.19 -12.63 -17.41
N PHE A 197 -6.38 -11.78 -18.05
CA PHE A 197 -6.87 -10.58 -18.73
C PHE A 197 -7.80 -10.91 -19.89
N ALA A 198 -7.46 -11.91 -20.71
CA ALA A 198 -8.29 -12.36 -21.82
C ALA A 198 -9.61 -12.97 -21.34
N GLU A 199 -9.57 -13.79 -20.29
CA GLU A 199 -10.76 -14.44 -19.71
C GLU A 199 -11.73 -13.43 -19.07
N HIS A 200 -11.23 -12.28 -18.60
CA HIS A 200 -12.01 -11.30 -17.83
C HIS A 200 -12.06 -9.88 -18.43
N GLU A 201 -11.69 -9.73 -19.70
CA GLU A 201 -11.55 -8.45 -20.42
C GLU A 201 -12.72 -7.47 -20.15
N LYS A 202 -13.97 -7.93 -20.34
CA LYS A 202 -15.17 -7.09 -20.15
C LYS A 202 -15.33 -6.55 -18.72
N VAL A 203 -14.96 -7.36 -17.74
CA VAL A 203 -15.07 -7.01 -16.32
C VAL A 203 -13.93 -6.06 -15.96
N LEU A 204 -12.73 -6.32 -16.46
CA LEU A 204 -11.50 -5.56 -16.21
C LEU A 204 -11.37 -4.26 -17.00
N ARG A 205 -12.33 -3.89 -17.84
CA ARG A 205 -12.26 -2.69 -18.71
C ARG A 205 -11.96 -1.35 -18.00
N ARG A 206 -12.11 -1.25 -16.68
CA ARG A 206 -11.79 -0.04 -15.89
C ARG A 206 -10.51 -0.19 -15.07
N THR A 207 -9.76 -1.27 -15.30
CA THR A 207 -8.57 -1.62 -14.54
C THR A 207 -7.36 -1.41 -15.42
N THR A 208 -6.46 -0.54 -14.96
CA THR A 208 -5.14 -0.36 -15.55
C THR A 208 -4.14 -1.24 -14.81
N PHE A 209 -3.39 -2.04 -15.56
CA PHE A 209 -2.39 -2.95 -15.02
C PHE A 209 -0.98 -2.44 -15.29
N HIS A 210 -0.13 -2.51 -14.25
CA HIS A 210 1.28 -2.18 -14.29
C HIS A 210 2.07 -3.38 -13.78
N PHE A 211 3.13 -3.78 -14.46
CA PHE A 211 3.98 -4.88 -13.99
C PHE A 211 5.22 -4.32 -13.30
N PHE A 212 5.64 -5.02 -12.24
CA PHE A 212 6.91 -4.78 -11.58
C PHE A 212 7.74 -6.06 -11.61
N PHE A 213 8.90 -5.96 -12.23
CA PHE A 213 9.89 -7.03 -12.32
C PHE A 213 11.02 -6.75 -11.35
N GLU A 214 11.50 -7.82 -10.71
CA GLU A 214 12.65 -7.77 -9.82
C GLU A 214 13.46 -9.06 -9.93
N LYS A 215 14.78 -8.92 -9.93
CA LYS A 215 15.68 -10.05 -9.80
C LYS A 215 15.84 -10.40 -8.33
N VAL A 216 15.77 -11.68 -8.01
CA VAL A 216 16.16 -12.18 -6.69
C VAL A 216 17.69 -12.07 -6.60
N LEU A 217 18.20 -11.13 -5.80
CA LEU A 217 19.63 -10.86 -5.71
C LEU A 217 20.34 -11.76 -4.69
N VAL A 218 19.63 -12.23 -3.66
CA VAL A 218 20.15 -13.17 -2.65
C VAL A 218 19.16 -14.31 -2.39
N PRO A 219 19.56 -15.59 -2.62
CA PRO A 219 18.77 -16.75 -2.23
C PRO A 219 18.50 -16.70 -0.72
N HIS A 220 17.23 -16.85 -0.32
CA HIS A 220 16.74 -16.90 1.07
C HIS A 220 16.71 -15.57 1.86
N LYS A 221 17.13 -14.42 1.32
CA LYS A 221 17.04 -13.12 2.02
C LYS A 221 16.28 -12.02 1.27
N ASP A 222 16.09 -12.17 -0.04
CA ASP A 222 15.38 -11.21 -0.90
C ASP A 222 14.03 -11.72 -1.42
N GLU A 223 13.41 -12.70 -0.75
CA GLU A 223 12.05 -13.16 -1.06
C GLU A 223 10.94 -12.21 -0.55
N PHE A 224 11.34 -11.10 0.08
CA PHE A 224 10.40 -10.20 0.72
C PHE A 224 9.65 -9.32 -0.27
N TYR A 225 8.33 -9.33 -0.10
CA TYR A 225 7.40 -8.64 -0.94
C TYR A 225 7.60 -7.11 -0.90
N PRO A 226 7.74 -6.41 -2.05
CA PRO A 226 8.12 -5.00 -2.10
C PRO A 226 6.89 -4.07 -2.05
N HIS A 227 6.12 -4.12 -0.96
CA HIS A 227 4.83 -3.42 -0.82
C HIS A 227 4.86 -1.96 -1.27
N ASN A 228 5.82 -1.17 -0.78
CA ASN A 228 5.86 0.27 -1.01
C ASN A 228 6.28 0.64 -2.44
N TYR A 229 7.15 -0.17 -3.08
CA TYR A 229 7.45 0.00 -4.50
C TYR A 229 6.21 -0.21 -5.37
N LEU A 230 5.42 -1.23 -5.05
CA LEU A 230 4.20 -1.54 -5.81
C LEU A 230 3.11 -0.50 -5.58
N ARG A 231 2.94 -0.01 -4.34
CA ARG A 231 2.06 1.13 -4.04
C ARG A 231 2.43 2.36 -4.85
N ASN A 232 3.72 2.73 -4.88
CA ASN A 232 4.20 3.84 -5.68
C ASN A 232 3.97 3.62 -7.18
N CYS A 233 4.19 2.40 -7.69
CA CYS A 233 3.93 2.05 -9.08
C CYS A 233 2.46 2.28 -9.46
N ALA A 234 1.52 1.71 -8.70
CA ALA A 234 0.09 1.88 -8.96
C ALA A 234 -0.36 3.36 -8.81
N LEU A 235 0.15 4.06 -7.79
CA LEU A 235 -0.18 5.47 -7.54
C LEU A 235 0.33 6.39 -8.66
N ASN A 236 1.54 6.15 -9.17
CA ASN A 236 2.19 7.01 -10.17
C ASN A 236 1.44 7.08 -11.49
N TYR A 237 0.79 5.98 -11.89
CA TYR A 237 0.05 5.89 -13.15
C TYR A 237 -1.46 6.02 -12.96
N THR A 238 -1.88 6.62 -11.84
CA THR A 238 -3.27 6.99 -11.59
C THR A 238 -3.53 8.41 -12.10
N ASN A 239 -4.61 8.58 -12.89
CA ASN A 239 -4.95 9.86 -13.54
C ASN A 239 -6.06 10.65 -12.85
N THR A 240 -6.72 10.10 -11.83
CA THR A 240 -7.82 10.78 -11.11
C THR A 240 -7.29 11.75 -10.05
N GLU A 241 -8.09 12.76 -9.66
CA GLU A 241 -7.70 13.71 -8.58
C GLU A 241 -7.67 13.03 -7.21
N TYR A 242 -8.56 12.07 -6.96
CA TYR A 242 -8.65 11.37 -5.68
C TYR A 242 -8.26 9.89 -5.81
N ILE A 243 -7.78 9.33 -4.70
CA ILE A 243 -7.40 7.93 -4.61
C ILE A 243 -7.93 7.28 -3.33
N VAL A 244 -8.25 5.99 -3.43
CA VAL A 244 -8.41 5.09 -2.29
C VAL A 244 -7.36 4.01 -2.42
N ASN A 245 -6.37 3.99 -1.52
CA ASN A 245 -5.29 2.99 -1.54
C ASN A 245 -5.59 1.87 -0.54
N ILE A 246 -5.77 0.64 -1.02
CA ILE A 246 -6.02 -0.54 -0.18
C ILE A 246 -5.23 -1.76 -0.64
N ASP A 247 -4.91 -2.64 0.31
CA ASP A 247 -4.31 -3.93 0.00
C ASP A 247 -5.36 -4.87 -0.62
N MET A 248 -4.90 -5.83 -1.43
CA MET A 248 -5.80 -6.65 -2.26
C MET A 248 -6.72 -7.56 -1.43
N ASP A 249 -6.41 -7.80 -0.16
CA ASP A 249 -7.21 -8.61 0.78
C ASP A 249 -8.26 -7.78 1.56
N PHE A 250 -8.32 -6.47 1.35
CA PHE A 250 -9.33 -5.59 1.94
C PHE A 250 -10.41 -5.23 0.93
N MET A 251 -11.67 -5.38 1.32
CA MET A 251 -12.80 -5.07 0.47
C MET A 251 -13.51 -3.80 0.95
N LEU A 252 -13.83 -2.91 0.02
CA LEU A 252 -14.62 -1.71 0.30
C LEU A 252 -16.10 -2.05 0.49
N THR A 253 -16.79 -1.29 1.34
CA THR A 253 -18.26 -1.35 1.44
C THR A 253 -18.90 -1.20 0.05
N ARG A 254 -19.94 -1.99 -0.22
CA ARG A 254 -20.66 -1.95 -1.51
C ARG A 254 -21.15 -0.53 -1.83
N GLY A 255 -20.89 -0.06 -3.05
CA GLY A 255 -21.30 1.27 -3.49
C GLY A 255 -20.35 2.41 -3.07
N SER A 256 -19.19 2.08 -2.49
CA SER A 256 -18.18 3.07 -2.08
C SER A 256 -17.83 4.08 -3.17
N TYR A 257 -17.57 3.64 -4.40
CA TYR A 257 -17.22 4.56 -5.50
C TYR A 257 -18.27 5.64 -5.74
N GLN A 258 -19.52 5.24 -5.99
CA GLN A 258 -20.62 6.18 -6.24
C GLN A 258 -20.92 7.05 -5.03
N GLY A 259 -20.85 6.47 -3.83
CA GLY A 259 -21.10 7.16 -2.58
C GLY A 259 -20.04 8.23 -2.25
N LEU A 260 -18.76 7.88 -2.38
CA LEU A 260 -17.64 8.79 -2.16
C LEU A 260 -17.63 9.90 -3.21
N ARG A 261 -17.84 9.58 -4.50
CA ARG A 261 -17.98 10.62 -5.55
C ARG A 261 -19.11 11.58 -5.24
N LYS A 262 -20.28 11.06 -4.81
CA LYS A 262 -21.40 11.90 -4.41
C LYS A 262 -21.03 12.81 -3.23
N LEU A 263 -20.28 12.30 -2.25
CA LEU A 263 -19.80 13.12 -1.14
C LEU A 263 -18.85 14.23 -1.61
N ILE A 264 -17.93 13.95 -2.54
CA ILE A 264 -16.99 14.93 -3.08
C ILE A 264 -17.71 15.99 -3.93
N LEU A 265 -18.67 15.59 -4.77
CA LEU A 265 -19.31 16.49 -5.72
C LEU A 265 -20.46 17.32 -5.13
N ASN A 266 -21.15 16.82 -4.09
CA ASN A 266 -22.37 17.46 -3.62
C ASN A 266 -22.09 18.64 -2.67
N PRO A 267 -22.58 19.85 -2.97
CA PRO A 267 -22.59 21.00 -2.07
C PRO A 267 -23.17 20.68 -0.69
N THR A 268 -22.52 21.15 0.38
CA THR A 268 -23.19 21.22 1.69
C THR A 268 -24.22 22.35 1.69
N PRO A 269 -25.43 22.15 2.26
CA PRO A 269 -26.36 23.26 2.46
C PRO A 269 -25.70 24.31 3.36
N SER A 270 -25.50 25.52 2.85
CA SER A 270 -25.08 26.65 3.67
C SER A 270 -26.22 27.06 4.59
N SER A 271 -25.94 27.15 5.90
CA SER A 271 -26.83 27.80 6.87
C SER A 271 -26.74 29.33 6.83
N ASP A 272 -25.82 29.89 6.04
CA ASP A 272 -25.58 31.33 5.92
C ASP A 272 -26.26 31.90 4.68
N ASN A 273 -27.41 32.55 4.87
CA ASN A 273 -28.23 33.21 3.86
C ASN A 273 -27.59 34.47 3.23
N HIS A 274 -26.25 34.65 3.23
CA HIS A 274 -25.63 35.94 2.90
C HIS A 274 -24.52 35.95 1.85
N HIS A 275 -24.17 34.84 1.20
CA HIS A 275 -23.22 34.88 0.09
C HIS A 275 -23.68 34.07 -1.14
N ASN A 276 -23.73 34.75 -2.29
CA ASN A 276 -23.94 34.20 -3.64
C ASN A 276 -22.75 33.33 -4.12
N GLY A 277 -22.20 32.49 -3.24
CA GLY A 277 -21.11 31.57 -3.55
C GLY A 277 -21.63 30.13 -3.52
N THR A 278 -21.35 29.35 -4.56
CA THR A 278 -21.62 27.91 -4.58
C THR A 278 -20.94 27.25 -3.38
N SER A 279 -21.69 26.77 -2.39
CA SER A 279 -21.11 26.08 -1.23
C SER A 279 -20.41 24.81 -1.72
N GLN A 280 -19.09 24.74 -1.56
CA GLN A 280 -18.34 23.53 -1.91
C GLN A 280 -18.74 22.37 -0.97
N SER A 281 -18.54 21.14 -1.42
CA SER A 281 -18.68 19.96 -0.57
C SER A 281 -17.74 20.05 0.64
N LEU A 282 -18.25 19.71 1.84
CA LEU A 282 -17.44 19.54 3.05
C LEU A 282 -16.28 18.54 2.84
N VAL A 283 -16.57 17.42 2.16
CA VAL A 283 -15.59 16.35 1.90
C VAL A 283 -14.54 16.83 0.90
N ARG A 284 -14.95 17.53 -0.16
CA ARG A 284 -14.03 18.13 -1.13
C ARG A 284 -13.12 19.17 -0.47
N ASN A 285 -13.69 20.04 0.36
CA ASN A 285 -12.93 21.05 1.08
C ASN A 285 -11.89 20.42 2.01
N ALA A 286 -12.26 19.37 2.76
CA ALA A 286 -11.31 18.65 3.60
C ALA A 286 -10.16 18.04 2.78
N LEU A 287 -10.46 17.34 1.68
CA LEU A 287 -9.46 16.73 0.81
C LEU A 287 -8.53 17.77 0.17
N GLN A 288 -9.07 18.91 -0.27
CA GLN A 288 -8.29 20.02 -0.83
C GLN A 288 -7.40 20.70 0.22
N ASN A 289 -7.83 20.68 1.49
CA ASN A 289 -7.09 21.20 2.64
C ASN A 289 -6.25 20.13 3.36
N LYS A 290 -5.63 19.23 2.59
CA LYS A 290 -4.70 18.20 3.09
C LYS A 290 -5.28 17.30 4.19
N THR A 291 -6.57 16.96 4.13
CA THR A 291 -7.15 15.97 5.05
C THR A 291 -7.18 14.59 4.41
N LEU A 292 -6.60 13.60 5.09
CA LEU A 292 -6.78 12.18 4.78
C LEU A 292 -8.07 11.68 5.43
N LEU A 293 -8.96 11.12 4.62
CA LEU A 293 -10.25 10.61 5.07
C LEU A 293 -10.18 9.10 5.33
N VAL A 294 -10.03 8.75 6.60
CA VAL A 294 -9.92 7.37 7.10
C VAL A 294 -11.21 6.58 6.86
N LEU A 295 -11.03 5.41 6.25
CA LEU A 295 -12.00 4.33 6.14
C LEU A 295 -11.71 3.35 7.30
N PRO A 296 -12.62 3.22 8.29
CA PRO A 296 -12.42 2.27 9.38
C PRO A 296 -12.24 0.84 8.85
N ALA A 297 -11.33 0.10 9.47
CA ALA A 297 -10.99 -1.25 9.08
C ALA A 297 -11.56 -2.28 10.08
N PHE A 298 -12.07 -3.38 9.55
CA PHE A 298 -12.71 -4.45 10.30
C PHE A 298 -12.33 -5.82 9.75
N GLU A 299 -12.47 -6.85 10.56
CA GLU A 299 -12.28 -8.26 10.21
C GLU A 299 -13.25 -9.15 10.96
N PHE A 300 -13.33 -10.42 10.57
CA PHE A 300 -14.02 -11.41 11.40
C PHE A 300 -13.31 -11.56 12.74
N SER A 301 -14.09 -11.56 13.82
CA SER A 301 -13.58 -12.02 15.10
C SER A 301 -13.37 -13.54 15.06
N PRO A 302 -12.61 -14.15 15.98
CA PRO A 302 -12.45 -15.60 16.04
C PRO A 302 -13.79 -16.35 15.96
N GLU A 303 -14.81 -15.87 16.67
CA GLU A 303 -16.16 -16.44 16.70
C GLU A 303 -16.93 -16.25 15.38
N GLY A 304 -16.54 -15.26 14.57
CA GLY A 304 -17.09 -15.02 13.24
C GLY A 304 -16.44 -15.85 12.15
N ASP A 305 -15.17 -16.19 12.33
CA ASP A 305 -14.25 -16.86 11.41
C ASP A 305 -14.47 -18.38 11.37
N GLU A 306 -14.99 -18.98 12.44
CA GLU A 306 -15.37 -20.41 12.52
C GLU A 306 -16.55 -20.81 11.61
N ARG A 307 -17.05 -19.90 10.76
CA ARG A 307 -18.19 -20.17 9.88
C ARG A 307 -17.72 -20.57 8.48
N GLU A 308 -17.76 -21.88 8.22
CA GLU A 308 -17.37 -22.50 6.95
C GLU A 308 -18.16 -21.98 5.72
N ASP A 309 -19.34 -21.37 5.91
CA ASP A 309 -20.25 -20.98 4.83
C ASP A 309 -20.16 -19.51 4.37
N ILE A 310 -19.17 -18.73 4.81
CA ILE A 310 -19.08 -17.31 4.42
C ILE A 310 -18.44 -17.17 3.03
N PRO A 311 -19.14 -16.58 2.04
CA PRO A 311 -18.54 -16.33 0.73
C PRO A 311 -17.28 -15.46 0.82
N GLN A 312 -16.27 -15.76 0.00
CA GLN A 312 -15.01 -14.98 -0.07
C GLN A 312 -15.20 -13.52 -0.49
N ASP A 313 -16.38 -13.13 -0.99
CA ASP A 313 -16.74 -11.76 -1.35
C ASP A 313 -17.75 -11.12 -0.40
N TRP A 314 -18.02 -11.75 0.75
CA TRP A 314 -18.95 -11.22 1.73
C TRP A 314 -18.36 -10.00 2.45
N VAL A 315 -19.10 -8.90 2.40
CA VAL A 315 -18.80 -7.66 3.11
C VAL A 315 -20.09 -7.09 3.68
N PRO A 316 -20.12 -6.57 4.92
CA PRO A 316 -21.29 -5.88 5.43
C PRO A 316 -21.75 -4.77 4.47
N ARG A 317 -23.02 -4.80 4.09
CA ARG A 317 -23.56 -3.91 3.04
C ARG A 317 -23.54 -2.42 3.41
N ASN A 318 -23.55 -2.09 4.71
CA ASN A 318 -23.58 -0.73 5.23
C ASN A 318 -23.20 -0.72 6.73
N LYS A 319 -23.02 0.50 7.26
CA LYS A 319 -22.69 0.74 8.66
C LYS A 319 -23.66 0.07 9.64
N THR A 320 -24.96 0.14 9.41
CA THR A 320 -25.96 -0.44 10.32
C THR A 320 -25.75 -1.95 10.48
N VAL A 321 -25.51 -2.66 9.37
CA VAL A 321 -25.20 -4.10 9.41
C VAL A 321 -23.85 -4.33 10.09
N MET A 322 -22.83 -3.55 9.76
CA MET A 322 -21.51 -3.64 10.41
C MET A 322 -21.61 -3.50 11.95
N VAL A 323 -22.28 -2.44 12.43
CA VAL A 323 -22.47 -2.17 13.87
C VAL A 323 -23.25 -3.29 14.54
N LYS A 324 -24.25 -3.87 13.88
CA LYS A 324 -24.98 -5.04 14.39
C LYS A 324 -24.03 -6.23 14.60
N HIS A 325 -23.18 -6.54 13.63
CA HIS A 325 -22.21 -7.62 13.74
C HIS A 325 -21.19 -7.40 14.87
N VAL A 326 -20.76 -6.16 15.08
CA VAL A 326 -19.80 -5.80 16.14
C VAL A 326 -20.46 -5.80 17.54
N LYS A 327 -21.64 -5.19 17.68
CA LYS A 327 -22.23 -4.93 18.99
C LYS A 327 -23.14 -6.05 19.49
N GLU A 328 -23.94 -6.62 18.59
CA GLU A 328 -24.96 -7.61 18.95
C GLU A 328 -24.47 -9.03 18.69
N LEU A 329 -23.95 -9.30 17.48
CA LEU A 329 -23.59 -10.66 17.08
C LEU A 329 -22.18 -11.08 17.51
N LYS A 330 -21.29 -10.11 17.79
CA LYS A 330 -19.89 -10.35 18.20
C LYS A 330 -19.10 -11.18 17.19
N THR A 331 -19.35 -10.98 15.90
CA THR A 331 -18.70 -11.77 14.84
C THR A 331 -17.76 -10.95 13.95
N ILE A 332 -17.62 -9.66 14.25
CA ILE A 332 -16.74 -8.73 13.57
C ILE A 332 -16.11 -7.86 14.64
N GLU A 333 -14.84 -7.57 14.51
CA GLU A 333 -14.10 -6.66 15.37
C GLU A 333 -13.27 -5.66 14.53
N PRO A 334 -12.82 -4.54 15.12
CA PRO A 334 -11.84 -3.68 14.46
C PRO A 334 -10.60 -4.48 14.05
N PHE A 335 -10.07 -4.18 12.87
CA PHE A 335 -8.94 -4.91 12.31
C PHE A 335 -7.74 -4.89 13.24
N HIS A 336 -7.15 -6.06 13.49
CA HIS A 336 -5.97 -6.29 14.30
C HIS A 336 -6.07 -5.80 15.75
N ILE A 337 -7.28 -5.57 16.28
CA ILE A 337 -7.45 -5.01 17.63
C ILE A 337 -6.84 -5.87 18.74
N ARG A 338 -6.69 -7.18 18.53
CA ARG A 338 -6.07 -8.11 19.49
C ARG A 338 -4.55 -8.25 19.32
N ARG A 339 -4.01 -7.89 18.15
CA ARG A 339 -2.60 -8.13 17.78
C ARG A 339 -1.77 -6.85 17.75
N PHE A 340 -2.35 -5.78 17.21
CA PHE A 340 -1.70 -4.49 17.03
C PHE A 340 -2.75 -3.38 17.03
N ALA A 341 -3.26 -3.10 18.22
CA ALA A 341 -4.40 -2.21 18.41
C ALA A 341 -4.07 -0.75 18.07
N ASP A 342 -2.83 -0.32 18.31
CA ASP A 342 -2.31 1.02 17.98
C ASP A 342 -2.41 1.32 16.48
N GLY A 343 -2.34 0.29 15.64
CA GLY A 343 -2.51 0.40 14.20
C GLY A 343 -3.85 1.01 13.78
N HIS A 344 -4.89 0.92 14.62
CA HIS A 344 -6.23 1.37 14.26
C HIS A 344 -6.98 2.15 15.35
N PHE A 345 -6.53 2.15 16.61
CA PHE A 345 -7.17 2.86 17.72
C PHE A 345 -7.52 4.34 17.45
N PRO A 346 -6.64 5.15 16.80
CA PRO A 346 -6.94 6.55 16.51
C PRO A 346 -8.21 6.79 15.69
N THR A 347 -8.72 5.78 14.98
CA THR A 347 -10.03 5.81 14.29
C THR A 347 -11.21 6.16 15.24
N ASN A 348 -11.06 5.93 16.54
CA ASN A 348 -12.09 6.10 17.55
C ASN A 348 -13.39 5.35 17.19
N PHE A 349 -13.31 4.02 17.20
CA PHE A 349 -14.42 3.15 16.83
C PHE A 349 -15.68 3.37 17.68
N GLN A 350 -15.54 3.73 18.96
CA GLN A 350 -16.71 4.04 19.81
C GLN A 350 -17.50 5.23 19.27
N LYS A 351 -16.81 6.30 18.87
CA LYS A 351 -17.42 7.44 18.18
C LYS A 351 -17.97 7.01 16.82
N TRP A 352 -17.26 6.17 16.07
CA TRP A 352 -17.75 5.66 14.80
C TRP A 352 -19.06 4.89 14.94
N TYR A 353 -19.21 4.01 15.94
CA TYR A 353 -20.43 3.23 16.14
C TYR A 353 -21.65 4.07 16.50
N ALA A 354 -21.47 5.33 16.92
CA ALA A 354 -22.57 6.22 17.21
C ALA A 354 -23.32 6.62 15.92
N ASN A 355 -24.65 6.60 15.98
CA ASN A 355 -25.48 6.93 14.82
C ASN A 355 -25.60 8.46 14.55
N LYS A 356 -25.02 9.30 15.43
CA LYS A 356 -25.17 10.76 15.42
C LYS A 356 -23.92 11.54 14.99
N THR A 357 -22.93 10.89 14.36
CA THR A 357 -21.74 11.59 13.88
C THR A 357 -22.01 12.36 12.57
N LYS A 358 -21.21 13.42 12.36
CA LYS A 358 -21.09 14.11 11.07
C LYS A 358 -20.59 13.15 9.98
N VAL A 359 -20.73 13.54 8.70
CA VAL A 359 -20.28 12.74 7.55
C VAL A 359 -18.78 12.38 7.65
N ILE A 360 -17.99 13.35 8.13
CA ILE A 360 -16.60 13.18 8.56
C ILE A 360 -16.46 13.69 10.00
N TYR A 361 -15.57 13.10 10.78
CA TYR A 361 -15.19 13.66 12.08
C TYR A 361 -13.68 13.59 12.27
N ASP A 362 -13.13 14.66 12.84
CA ASP A 362 -11.69 14.79 13.03
C ASP A 362 -11.18 13.83 14.11
N ILE A 363 -9.95 13.37 13.89
CA ILE A 363 -9.14 12.56 14.79
C ILE A 363 -7.70 13.10 14.78
N GLU A 364 -6.92 12.75 15.79
CA GLU A 364 -5.49 13.03 15.83
C GLU A 364 -4.72 11.82 15.31
N TYR A 365 -3.59 12.06 14.65
CA TYR A 365 -2.63 11.02 14.35
C TYR A 365 -1.97 10.53 15.64
N ASP A 366 -1.63 9.24 15.68
CA ASP A 366 -0.82 8.65 16.74
C ASP A 366 0.23 7.73 16.11
N GLU A 367 1.38 7.58 16.77
CA GLU A 367 2.44 6.71 16.28
C GLU A 367 1.95 5.26 16.24
N GLY A 368 2.23 4.54 15.16
CA GLY A 368 1.65 3.22 14.95
C GLY A 368 0.50 3.21 13.96
N PHE A 369 -0.20 4.34 13.78
CA PHE A 369 -1.45 4.38 13.05
C PHE A 369 -1.28 4.02 11.57
N GLU A 370 -2.07 3.05 11.10
CA GLU A 370 -1.97 2.51 9.75
C GLU A 370 -3.35 2.33 9.08
N PRO A 371 -4.15 3.41 8.90
CA PRO A 371 -5.48 3.33 8.33
C PRO A 371 -5.49 3.02 6.83
N TYR A 372 -6.70 2.89 6.28
CA TYR A 372 -6.97 2.98 4.85
C TYR A 372 -7.66 4.31 4.58
N VAL A 373 -7.32 5.02 3.50
CA VAL A 373 -7.74 6.42 3.31
C VAL A 373 -8.25 6.71 1.91
N LEU A 374 -9.24 7.60 1.84
CA LEU A 374 -9.51 8.44 0.68
C LEU A 374 -8.66 9.71 0.81
N ALA A 375 -7.93 10.08 -0.25
CA ALA A 375 -7.08 11.25 -0.27
C ALA A 375 -7.09 11.96 -1.62
N LYS A 376 -6.78 13.27 -1.64
CA LYS A 376 -6.37 13.96 -2.86
C LYS A 376 -4.99 13.44 -3.24
N ARG A 377 -4.80 13.04 -4.50
CA ARG A 377 -3.55 12.46 -5.02
C ARG A 377 -2.41 13.46 -5.00
N GLU A 378 -2.69 14.68 -5.45
CA GLU A 378 -1.72 15.75 -5.52
C GLU A 378 -1.23 16.15 -4.11
N GLY A 379 0.09 16.21 -3.94
CA GLY A 379 0.72 16.61 -2.69
C GLY A 379 1.00 15.48 -1.71
N LEU A 380 0.54 14.25 -1.97
CA LEU A 380 0.91 13.08 -1.17
C LEU A 380 2.41 12.75 -1.33
N PRO A 381 3.10 12.37 -0.24
CA PRO A 381 4.43 11.80 -0.36
C PRO A 381 4.40 10.41 -1.00
N TRP A 382 5.50 10.04 -1.64
CA TRP A 382 5.74 8.66 -2.04
C TRP A 382 6.03 7.78 -0.82
N PHE A 383 5.58 6.53 -0.86
CA PHE A 383 5.94 5.53 0.16
C PHE A 383 7.44 5.29 0.17
N TYR A 384 8.07 5.22 1.34
CA TYR A 384 9.48 4.87 1.46
C TYR A 384 9.71 3.44 0.94
N SER A 385 10.41 3.32 -0.17
CA SER A 385 10.53 2.08 -0.95
C SER A 385 11.55 1.10 -0.36
N GLY A 386 12.33 1.52 0.64
CA GLY A 386 13.30 0.66 1.33
C GLY A 386 12.66 -0.46 2.15
N PHE A 387 11.39 -0.31 2.56
CA PHE A 387 10.69 -1.35 3.30
C PHE A 387 10.38 -2.58 2.46
N ARG A 388 10.65 -3.76 3.02
CA ARG A 388 10.31 -5.05 2.43
C ARG A 388 9.69 -5.99 3.45
N GLY A 389 8.72 -6.77 2.98
CA GLY A 389 8.00 -7.72 3.81
C GLY A 389 7.06 -7.04 4.82
N TYR A 390 6.72 -7.78 5.86
CA TYR A 390 5.73 -7.38 6.85
C TYR A 390 6.27 -6.35 7.83
N GLY A 391 5.38 -5.46 8.28
CA GLY A 391 5.66 -4.44 9.30
C GLY A 391 6.26 -3.14 8.75
N PHE A 392 5.98 -2.04 9.44
CA PHE A 392 6.46 -0.66 9.20
C PHE A 392 6.16 -0.05 7.81
N ASN A 393 5.78 -0.83 6.80
CA ASN A 393 5.64 -0.37 5.43
C ASN A 393 4.59 0.75 5.25
N LYS A 394 3.40 0.58 5.82
CA LYS A 394 2.29 1.52 5.69
C LYS A 394 2.32 2.59 6.79
N MET A 395 2.60 2.17 8.03
CA MET A 395 2.74 3.04 9.21
C MET A 395 3.70 4.21 8.99
N THR A 396 4.87 3.95 8.39
CA THR A 396 5.88 5.00 8.15
C THR A 396 5.44 6.04 7.13
N TRP A 397 4.61 5.66 6.16
CA TRP A 397 4.01 6.64 5.25
C TRP A 397 3.05 7.58 5.99
N PHE A 398 2.26 7.07 6.94
CA PHE A 398 1.38 7.92 7.75
C PHE A 398 2.14 8.84 8.69
N ARG A 399 3.24 8.38 9.29
CA ARG A 399 4.15 9.25 10.05
C ARG A 399 4.68 10.38 9.18
N GLU A 400 5.15 10.08 7.98
CA GLU A 400 5.63 11.11 7.06
C GLU A 400 4.52 12.11 6.68
N VAL A 401 3.30 11.61 6.44
CA VAL A 401 2.14 12.45 6.13
C VAL A 401 1.78 13.39 7.29
N ASP A 402 1.86 12.95 8.55
CA ASP A 402 1.68 13.82 9.73
C ASP A 402 2.77 14.89 9.85
N GLU A 403 4.03 14.53 9.61
CA GLU A 403 5.17 15.47 9.56
C GLU A 403 5.02 16.50 8.43
N MET A 404 4.26 16.16 7.39
CA MET A 404 3.87 17.08 6.30
C MET A 404 2.60 17.90 6.60
N TYR A 405 2.11 17.87 7.85
CA TYR A 405 0.96 18.63 8.36
C TYR A 405 -0.36 18.31 7.66
N PHE A 406 -0.53 17.08 7.20
CA PHE A 406 -1.85 16.61 6.83
C PHE A 406 -2.71 16.40 8.07
N GLN A 407 -4.01 16.50 7.88
CA GLN A 407 -5.03 16.28 8.92
C GLN A 407 -5.68 14.91 8.70
N PHE A 408 -6.31 14.38 9.76
CA PHE A 408 -6.99 13.10 9.71
C PHE A 408 -8.44 13.26 10.13
N ALA A 409 -9.35 12.70 9.34
CA ALA A 409 -10.76 12.63 9.70
C ALA A 409 -11.34 11.29 9.24
N VAL A 410 -12.34 10.77 9.96
CA VAL A 410 -12.92 9.46 9.67
C VAL A 410 -14.23 9.60 8.91
N LEU A 411 -14.41 8.80 7.85
CA LEU A 411 -15.66 8.68 7.11
C LEU A 411 -16.69 7.86 7.89
N ARG A 412 -17.89 8.41 8.02
CA ARG A 412 -18.96 7.78 8.79
C ARG A 412 -19.51 6.50 8.16
N ASP A 413 -19.71 6.50 6.85
CA ASP A 413 -20.59 5.52 6.17
C ASP A 413 -19.84 4.52 5.27
N PHE A 414 -18.53 4.72 5.08
CA PHE A 414 -17.66 3.88 4.24
C PHE A 414 -16.55 3.29 5.09
N PHE A 415 -16.24 2.01 4.87
CA PHE A 415 -15.25 1.24 5.62
C PHE A 415 -14.61 0.20 4.70
N VAL A 416 -13.54 -0.41 5.19
CA VAL A 416 -12.90 -1.58 4.57
C VAL A 416 -13.06 -2.80 5.46
N PHE A 417 -13.11 -3.97 4.85
CA PHE A 417 -13.29 -5.25 5.52
C PHE A 417 -12.26 -6.25 5.01
N HIS A 418 -11.45 -6.80 5.90
CA HIS A 418 -10.43 -7.78 5.55
C HIS A 418 -11.05 -9.17 5.34
N ILE A 419 -10.71 -9.83 4.22
CA ILE A 419 -11.16 -11.21 3.89
C ILE A 419 -9.97 -12.14 3.59
N GLY A 420 -8.81 -11.86 4.18
CA GLY A 420 -7.64 -12.72 4.10
C GLY A 420 -7.66 -13.81 5.18
N GLU A 421 -7.04 -14.95 4.88
CA GLU A 421 -6.62 -15.87 5.94
C GLU A 421 -5.73 -15.12 6.92
N LYS A 422 -5.80 -15.47 8.21
CA LYS A 422 -4.82 -15.00 9.20
C LYS A 422 -3.44 -15.38 8.65
N SER A 423 -2.67 -14.41 8.16
CA SER A 423 -1.31 -14.69 7.75
C SER A 423 -0.58 -15.26 8.97
N ASP A 424 0.14 -16.36 8.77
CA ASP A 424 1.27 -16.66 9.63
C ASP A 424 2.18 -15.44 9.55
N ASP A 425 2.15 -14.62 10.59
CA ASP A 425 3.06 -13.49 10.72
C ASP A 425 4.45 -14.10 10.68
N HIS A 426 5.12 -14.03 9.53
CA HIS A 426 6.53 -14.37 9.45
C HIS A 426 7.23 -13.40 10.38
N LYS A 427 7.51 -13.85 11.60
CA LYS A 427 8.15 -13.06 12.63
C LYS A 427 9.55 -12.75 12.14
N PHE A 428 9.70 -11.57 11.56
CA PHE A 428 11.01 -11.02 11.24
C PHE A 428 11.83 -10.91 12.54
N SER A 429 13.13 -11.13 12.43
CA SER A 429 14.00 -10.95 13.59
C SER A 429 13.92 -9.49 14.07
N ARG A 430 13.83 -9.29 15.39
CA ARG A 430 13.83 -7.96 16.01
C ARG A 430 14.97 -7.05 15.45
N PRO A 431 16.20 -7.54 15.24
CA PRO A 431 17.27 -6.74 14.63
C PRO A 431 16.98 -6.25 13.21
N PHE A 432 16.34 -7.06 12.36
CA PHE A 432 15.98 -6.68 11.00
C PHE A 432 14.88 -5.60 10.98
N LEU A 433 13.86 -5.75 11.82
CA LEU A 433 12.82 -4.73 11.96
C LEU A 433 13.41 -3.40 12.47
N LYS A 434 14.32 -3.47 13.45
CA LYS A 434 15.04 -2.30 13.97
C LYS A 434 15.89 -1.62 12.91
N SER A 435 16.59 -2.37 12.06
CA SER A 435 17.42 -1.79 11.00
C SER A 435 16.58 -1.09 9.93
N GLN A 436 15.45 -1.67 9.53
CA GLN A 436 14.51 -1.02 8.60
C GLN A 436 13.93 0.27 9.19
N ARG A 437 13.54 0.26 10.47
CA ARG A 437 13.05 1.45 11.18
C ARG A 437 14.10 2.57 11.22
N ASN A 438 15.33 2.25 11.63
CA ASN A 438 16.43 3.24 11.70
C ASN A 438 16.75 3.87 10.33
N ALA A 439 16.69 3.07 9.25
CA ALA A 439 16.89 3.57 7.90
C ALA A 439 15.79 4.56 7.50
N PHE A 440 14.54 4.26 7.86
CA PHE A 440 13.42 5.16 7.65
C PHE A 440 13.53 6.44 8.50
N ASP A 441 13.92 6.35 9.76
CA ASP A 441 14.09 7.52 10.64
C ASP A 441 15.12 8.49 10.04
N THR A 442 16.27 7.96 9.58
CA THR A 442 17.31 8.74 8.91
C THR A 442 16.79 9.41 7.63
N TYR A 443 16.02 8.66 6.82
CA TYR A 443 15.39 9.18 5.62
C TYR A 443 14.41 10.33 5.95
N LEU A 444 13.53 10.12 6.93
CA LEU A 444 12.49 11.06 7.31
C LEU A 444 13.10 12.35 7.87
N GLU A 445 14.06 12.25 8.78
CA GLU A 445 14.77 13.41 9.34
C GLU A 445 15.42 14.26 8.23
N SER A 446 16.06 13.61 7.27
CA SER A 446 16.70 14.27 6.13
C SER A 446 15.67 14.97 5.23
N LYS A 447 14.55 14.29 4.93
CA LYS A 447 13.47 14.82 4.10
C LYS A 447 12.76 16.00 4.76
N VAL A 448 12.38 15.88 6.04
CA VAL A 448 11.75 16.96 6.82
C VAL A 448 12.70 18.16 6.88
N SER A 449 13.98 17.94 7.15
CA SER A 449 14.98 19.01 7.17
C SER A 449 15.06 19.77 5.84
N LEU A 450 15.00 19.05 4.71
CA LEU A 450 14.95 19.67 3.38
C LEU A 450 13.67 20.49 3.19
N LEU A 451 12.51 19.93 3.50
CA LEU A 451 11.22 20.60 3.32
C LEU A 451 11.09 21.86 4.18
N VAL A 452 11.64 21.84 5.39
CA VAL A 452 11.75 23.03 6.25
C VAL A 452 12.67 24.08 5.60
N LYS A 453 13.83 23.66 5.07
CA LYS A 453 14.77 24.55 4.38
C LYS A 453 14.16 25.18 3.12
N GLU A 454 13.32 24.44 2.40
CA GLU A 454 12.57 24.90 1.23
C GLU A 454 11.34 25.75 1.60
N GLY A 455 11.02 25.91 2.88
CA GLY A 455 9.84 26.65 3.35
C GLY A 455 8.51 25.98 3.01
N ARG A 456 8.53 24.69 2.66
CA ARG A 456 7.35 23.89 2.28
C ARG A 456 6.57 23.40 3.49
N ILE A 457 7.24 23.27 4.63
CA ILE A 457 6.62 22.97 5.93
C ILE A 457 7.20 23.88 7.03
N PRO A 458 6.41 24.25 8.06
CA PRO A 458 6.89 25.04 9.19
C PRO A 458 8.02 24.35 9.96
N GLN A 459 8.90 25.15 10.57
CA GLN A 459 9.99 24.68 11.45
C GLN A 459 9.48 24.03 12.77
N ALA A 460 8.18 24.07 13.04
CA ALA A 460 7.57 23.76 14.33
C ALA A 460 6.68 22.50 14.31
N LYS A 461 7.32 21.35 14.13
CA LYS A 461 6.92 20.04 14.65
C LYS A 461 8.21 19.21 14.62
N VAL A 462 8.87 19.08 15.76
CA VAL A 462 9.77 17.95 15.97
C VAL A 462 9.21 17.32 17.22
N HIS A 463 8.35 16.32 17.04
CA HIS A 463 7.94 15.49 18.16
C HIS A 463 9.23 14.90 18.75
N VAL A 464 9.54 15.30 19.98
CA VAL A 464 10.58 14.62 20.75
C VAL A 464 9.94 13.30 21.16
N TYR A 465 10.17 12.26 20.35
CA TYR A 465 9.86 10.90 20.76
C TYR A 465 10.87 10.54 21.85
N GLU A 466 10.46 10.65 23.11
CA GLU A 466 11.18 10.00 24.20
C GLU A 466 11.01 8.49 23.99
N GLU A 467 12.11 7.76 23.83
CA GLU A 467 12.11 6.30 23.88
C GLU A 467 11.56 5.91 25.26
N SER A 468 10.31 5.44 25.33
CA SER A 468 9.85 4.69 26.48
C SER A 468 10.59 3.35 26.46
N GLU A 469 11.54 3.18 27.38
CA GLU A 469 12.08 1.88 27.72
C GLU A 469 10.90 1.00 28.17
N GLU A 470 10.44 0.10 27.29
CA GLU A 470 9.57 -0.99 27.72
C GLU A 470 10.41 -1.91 28.63
N GLU A 471 10.19 -1.80 29.94
CA GLU A 471 10.63 -2.80 30.90
C GLU A 471 9.87 -4.11 30.61
N ASP A 472 10.62 -5.08 30.12
CA ASP A 472 10.25 -6.45 29.79
C ASP A 472 9.84 -7.20 31.08
N HIS A 473 8.53 -7.30 31.34
CA HIS A 473 8.02 -8.33 32.25
C HIS A 473 7.98 -9.66 31.48
N GLY A 474 9.06 -10.43 31.65
CA GLY A 474 9.16 -11.78 31.13
C GLY A 474 8.05 -12.69 31.67
N GLU A 475 7.22 -13.21 30.78
CA GLU A 475 6.48 -14.44 31.02
C GLU A 475 7.33 -15.61 30.50
N GLU A 476 7.91 -16.36 31.43
CA GLU A 476 8.50 -17.68 31.19
C GLU A 476 7.38 -18.64 30.76
N SER A 477 7.45 -19.13 29.52
CA SER A 477 6.67 -20.28 29.08
C SER A 477 7.44 -21.55 29.47
N GLU A 478 6.89 -22.33 30.40
CA GLU A 478 7.39 -23.65 30.78
C GLU A 478 7.47 -24.59 29.56
N GLU A 479 8.67 -25.08 29.29
CA GLU A 479 8.96 -26.18 28.37
C GLU A 479 8.45 -27.50 28.96
N ALA A 480 7.47 -28.15 28.32
CA ALA A 480 7.24 -29.58 28.50
C ALA A 480 8.12 -30.33 27.50
N GLY A 481 9.20 -30.92 28.01
CA GLY A 481 10.13 -31.77 27.26
C GLY A 481 9.48 -33.09 26.85
N ASP A 482 9.76 -33.50 25.61
CA ASP A 482 9.48 -34.84 25.10
C ASP A 482 10.85 -35.48 24.84
N GLU A 483 11.32 -36.26 25.81
CA GLU A 483 12.51 -37.12 25.67
C GLU A 483 12.08 -38.49 25.16
N SER A 484 12.51 -38.79 23.95
CA SER A 484 12.52 -40.12 23.37
C SER A 484 13.65 -40.97 23.95
N GLU A 485 13.33 -42.09 24.60
CA GLU A 485 14.26 -43.21 24.73
C GLU A 485 13.58 -44.54 24.38
N GLU A 486 14.18 -45.23 23.41
CA GLU A 486 13.94 -46.62 23.07
C GLU A 486 14.45 -47.56 24.17
N ALA A 487 13.66 -48.59 24.52
CA ALA A 487 14.16 -49.92 24.83
C ALA A 487 12.98 -50.90 24.89
N GLY A 488 13.04 -51.96 24.08
CA GLY A 488 12.18 -53.13 24.24
C GLY A 488 12.66 -54.02 25.38
N ASP A 489 11.77 -54.84 25.93
CA ASP A 489 12.00 -56.29 26.01
C ASP A 489 10.71 -57.03 26.37
N GLU A 490 10.71 -58.30 26.00
CA GLU A 490 9.67 -59.32 26.08
C GLU A 490 9.21 -59.65 27.52
N SER A 491 7.95 -60.08 27.68
CA SER A 491 7.58 -61.40 28.26
C SER A 491 6.07 -61.53 28.56
N GLU A 492 5.49 -62.53 27.89
CA GLU A 492 4.59 -63.59 28.39
C GLU A 492 3.66 -63.34 29.61
N GLU A 493 2.37 -63.61 29.37
CA GLU A 493 1.64 -64.81 29.85
C GLU A 493 0.27 -64.59 30.55
N VAL A 494 -0.64 -65.53 30.22
CA VAL A 494 -1.84 -66.01 30.93
C VAL A 494 -3.23 -65.39 30.63
N GLU A 495 -3.90 -66.08 29.70
CA GLU A 495 -5.25 -66.70 29.76
C GLU A 495 -6.21 -66.34 30.93
N ASN A 496 -7.47 -65.99 30.62
CA ASN A 496 -8.58 -66.96 30.72
C ASN A 496 -9.97 -66.40 30.38
N GLU A 497 -10.65 -67.23 29.58
CA GLU A 497 -12.07 -67.53 29.33
C GLU A 497 -13.17 -66.97 30.26
N SER A 498 -14.31 -66.61 29.63
CA SER A 498 -15.69 -67.15 29.84
C SER A 498 -16.71 -66.19 29.19
N GLU A 499 -17.42 -66.55 28.11
CA GLU A 499 -18.67 -67.33 28.07
C GLU A 499 -19.74 -66.84 29.07
N GLU A 500 -20.78 -66.13 28.59
CA GLU A 500 -22.08 -66.71 28.21
C GLU A 500 -23.14 -65.61 28.02
N ALA A 501 -23.90 -65.76 26.94
CA ALA A 501 -25.06 -64.96 26.61
C ALA A 501 -26.31 -65.53 27.32
N GLY A 502 -27.15 -64.65 27.86
CA GLY A 502 -28.44 -64.98 28.46
C GLY A 502 -29.51 -63.99 28.00
N ASP A 503 -30.46 -64.54 27.26
CA ASP A 503 -31.68 -63.98 26.68
C ASP A 503 -32.69 -63.48 27.73
N ASP A 504 -33.40 -62.37 27.45
CA ASP A 504 -34.87 -62.29 27.60
C ASP A 504 -35.42 -60.87 27.31
N GLY A 505 -36.27 -60.79 26.28
CA GLY A 505 -37.65 -60.35 26.48
C GLY A 505 -38.05 -58.87 26.27
N LYS A 506 -38.60 -58.60 25.08
CA LYS A 506 -39.96 -58.06 24.78
C LYS A 506 -39.98 -56.92 23.75
N GLN A 507 -40.55 -57.24 22.59
CA GLN A 507 -41.17 -56.28 21.65
C GLN A 507 -42.59 -56.75 21.36
N ASP A 508 -43.55 -55.82 21.49
CA ASP A 508 -44.90 -55.94 20.97
C ASP A 508 -45.07 -55.01 19.75
N SER A 509 -45.58 -55.63 18.69
CA SER A 509 -46.47 -55.14 17.64
C SER A 509 -46.29 -53.73 17.04
N GLU A 510 -45.98 -53.68 15.75
CA GLU A 510 -46.80 -52.95 14.78
C GLU A 510 -46.61 -53.53 13.38
N GLY A 511 -47.70 -53.98 12.78
CA GLY A 511 -47.75 -54.56 11.45
C GLY A 511 -48.36 -53.59 10.44
N ALA A 512 -47.63 -53.31 9.37
CA ALA A 512 -48.18 -52.90 8.09
C ALA A 512 -47.17 -53.27 6.99
N GLY A 513 -47.41 -54.38 6.32
CA GLY A 513 -46.72 -54.74 5.08
C GLY A 513 -47.50 -54.24 3.87
N SER A 514 -46.80 -53.77 2.85
CA SER A 514 -46.81 -54.44 1.53
C SER A 514 -45.98 -53.67 0.49
N GLU A 515 -44.95 -54.38 0.01
CA GLU A 515 -44.62 -54.63 -1.40
C GLU A 515 -43.74 -53.70 -2.28
N LYS A 516 -42.81 -54.42 -2.94
CA LYS A 516 -42.02 -54.20 -4.18
C LYS A 516 -40.71 -53.41 -4.05
N ILE A 517 -39.56 -54.11 -3.92
CA ILE A 517 -38.77 -54.89 -4.92
C ILE A 517 -38.08 -54.00 -5.97
N GLN A 518 -36.74 -53.94 -5.81
CA GLN A 518 -35.62 -53.93 -6.79
C GLN A 518 -35.85 -53.23 -8.15
N LYS A 519 -34.92 -52.39 -8.63
CA LYS A 519 -33.47 -52.58 -8.65
C LYS A 519 -32.78 -51.25 -8.97
#